data_AF-A0A3C0JJT6-F1
#
_entry.id   AF-A0A3C0JJT6-F1
#
_cell.length_a   1.000
_cell.length_b   1.000
_cell.length_c   1.000
_cell.angle_alpha   90.00
_cell.angle_beta   90.00
_cell.angle_gamma   90.00
#
_symmetry.space_group_name_H-M   'P 1'
#
loop_
_entity.id
_entity.type
_entity.pdbx_description
1 polymer ?
#
loop_
_entity_poly.entity_id
_entity_poly.type
_entity_poly.pdbx_seq_one_letter_code
_entity_poly.pdbx_strand_id
1 'polypeptide(L)'
;LGPPPTSGTRDAFAELAMEGGCKSFPWIKQIKKDSKKAKKAGDKALSKQLKSKYKGICHTVREDGAYIEAGENDNLIVQKLDANPNAVGVFGFSFLDENLDKVQGSTINGVNPKFETISDGSYPISRPLYFYVKKAHVKVVPGVHEFVESFTSDSTYGDDGYLSERGLIPMPKEERAAFTKAAKELIPLSSL
;
A
#
# COMPACT_ATOMS: atom_id res chain seq x y z
N LEU A 1 3.12 9.74 -15.75
CA LEU A 1 4.17 10.16 -14.77
C LEU A 1 3.90 9.47 -13.45
N GLY A 2 4.89 9.38 -12.57
CA GLY A 2 4.66 8.76 -11.27
C GLY A 2 5.89 8.85 -10.37
N PRO A 3 5.84 8.25 -9.19
CA PRO A 3 6.87 8.40 -8.17
C PRO A 3 8.21 7.77 -8.57
N PRO A 4 9.32 8.20 -7.92
CA PRO A 4 10.67 7.72 -8.20
C PRO A 4 10.90 6.30 -7.65
N PRO A 5 12.04 5.63 -7.99
CA PRO A 5 12.35 4.27 -7.51
C PRO A 5 12.40 4.11 -6.00
N THR A 6 12.63 5.20 -5.27
CA THR A 6 12.76 5.24 -3.79
C THR A 6 11.43 5.33 -3.06
N SER A 7 10.33 5.53 -3.78
CA SER A 7 9.03 5.84 -3.19
C SER A 7 8.21 4.60 -2.86
N GLY A 8 7.65 4.56 -1.65
CA GLY A 8 6.71 3.52 -1.24
C GLY A 8 5.43 3.47 -2.08
N THR A 9 5.04 4.60 -2.70
CA THR A 9 3.91 4.66 -3.63
C THR A 9 4.21 3.87 -4.91
N ARG A 10 5.46 3.91 -5.39
CA ARG A 10 5.89 3.08 -6.54
C ARG A 10 5.83 1.60 -6.22
N ASP A 11 6.29 1.21 -5.02
CA ASP A 11 6.22 -0.18 -4.57
C ASP A 11 4.78 -0.67 -4.47
N ALA A 12 3.89 0.12 -3.88
CA ALA A 12 2.47 -0.20 -3.80
C ALA A 12 1.84 -0.34 -5.19
N PHE A 13 2.15 0.57 -6.12
CA PHE A 13 1.67 0.49 -7.50
C PHE A 13 2.15 -0.77 -8.21
N ALA A 14 3.43 -1.13 -8.06
CA ALA A 14 3.98 -2.34 -8.64
C ALA A 14 3.30 -3.61 -8.10
N GLU A 15 3.09 -3.68 -6.77
CA GLU A 15 2.54 -4.86 -6.11
C GLU A 15 1.02 -5.02 -6.26
N LEU A 16 0.27 -3.92 -6.25
CA LEU A 16 -1.19 -3.96 -6.26
C LEU A 16 -1.73 -3.83 -7.68
N ALA A 17 -1.29 -2.81 -8.42
CA ALA A 17 -1.80 -2.55 -9.76
C ALA A 17 -1.07 -3.40 -10.81
N MET A 18 0.26 -3.26 -10.92
CA MET A 18 1.00 -3.90 -12.01
C MET A 18 0.98 -5.44 -11.87
N GLU A 19 1.29 -6.00 -10.69
CA GLU A 19 1.14 -7.45 -10.48
C GLU A 19 -0.31 -7.91 -10.70
N GLY A 20 -1.30 -7.10 -10.30
CA GLY A 20 -2.73 -7.38 -10.49
C GLY A 20 -3.05 -7.62 -11.97
N GLY A 21 -2.67 -6.67 -12.83
CA GLY A 21 -2.80 -6.80 -14.28
C GLY A 21 -1.95 -7.94 -14.85
N CYS A 22 -0.72 -8.11 -14.37
CA CYS A 22 0.18 -9.19 -14.76
C CYS A 22 -0.42 -10.58 -14.53
N LYS A 23 -1.18 -10.75 -13.45
CA LYS A 23 -1.88 -11.99 -13.12
C LYS A 23 -2.99 -12.30 -14.15
N SER A 24 -3.43 -11.39 -15.01
CA SER A 24 -4.40 -11.74 -16.06
C SER A 24 -3.82 -12.74 -17.08
N PHE A 25 -2.50 -12.74 -17.29
CA PHE A 25 -1.83 -13.60 -18.26
C PHE A 25 -1.52 -15.01 -17.69
N PRO A 26 -1.98 -16.09 -18.34
CA PRO A 26 -1.80 -17.46 -17.83
C PRO A 26 -0.33 -17.87 -17.65
N TRP A 27 0.54 -17.51 -18.58
CA TRP A 27 1.96 -17.88 -18.54
C TRP A 27 2.71 -17.16 -17.41
N ILE A 28 2.36 -15.90 -17.11
CA ILE A 28 2.92 -15.14 -15.98
C ILE A 28 2.45 -15.74 -14.65
N LYS A 29 1.15 -16.08 -14.54
CA LYS A 29 0.61 -16.81 -13.38
C LYS A 29 1.38 -18.10 -13.12
N GLN A 30 1.75 -18.82 -14.17
CA GLN A 30 2.48 -20.09 -14.06
C GLN A 30 3.87 -19.91 -13.44
N ILE A 31 4.62 -18.87 -13.82
CA ILE A 31 5.94 -18.56 -13.22
C ILE A 31 5.84 -18.43 -11.69
N LYS A 32 4.80 -17.75 -11.18
CA LYS A 32 4.57 -17.59 -9.73
C LYS A 32 4.22 -18.92 -9.06
N LYS A 33 3.43 -19.78 -9.72
CA LYS A 33 3.10 -21.13 -9.23
C LYS A 33 4.35 -22.01 -9.17
N ASP A 34 5.18 -21.99 -10.20
CA ASP A 34 6.42 -22.77 -10.28
C ASP A 34 7.43 -22.31 -9.21
N SER A 35 7.54 -20.99 -8.98
CA SER A 35 8.36 -20.45 -7.89
C SER A 35 7.92 -20.98 -6.51
N LYS A 36 6.60 -21.07 -6.26
CA LYS A 36 6.05 -21.65 -5.02
C LYS A 36 6.29 -23.15 -4.94
N LYS A 37 6.15 -23.88 -6.06
CA LYS A 37 6.41 -25.33 -6.13
C LYS A 37 7.88 -25.64 -5.83
N ALA A 38 8.81 -24.90 -6.45
CA ALA A 38 10.23 -25.01 -6.18
C ALA A 38 10.56 -24.74 -4.70
N LYS A 39 9.96 -23.69 -4.09
CA LYS A 39 10.12 -23.41 -2.65
C LYS A 39 9.67 -24.58 -1.78
N LYS A 40 8.50 -25.17 -2.08
CA LYS A 40 7.97 -26.32 -1.34
C LYS A 40 8.82 -27.58 -1.52
N ALA A 41 9.45 -27.74 -2.68
CA ALA A 41 10.38 -28.84 -2.97
C ALA A 41 11.80 -28.62 -2.40
N GLY A 42 12.07 -27.50 -1.72
CA GLY A 42 13.38 -27.19 -1.15
C GLY A 42 14.37 -26.55 -2.13
N ASP A 43 14.02 -26.38 -3.41
CA ASP A 43 14.86 -25.73 -4.41
C ASP A 43 14.76 -24.20 -4.29
N LYS A 44 15.53 -23.65 -3.35
CA LYS A 44 15.60 -22.21 -3.08
C LYS A 44 16.19 -21.43 -4.27
N ALA A 45 17.10 -22.03 -5.04
CA ALA A 45 17.77 -21.38 -6.16
C ALA A 45 16.79 -21.13 -7.29
N LEU A 46 16.09 -22.18 -7.74
CA LEU A 46 15.05 -22.07 -8.77
C LEU A 46 13.89 -21.17 -8.30
N SER A 47 13.48 -21.29 -7.03
CA SER A 47 12.43 -20.42 -6.47
C SER A 47 12.81 -18.94 -6.55
N LYS A 48 14.06 -18.59 -6.20
CA LYS A 48 14.59 -17.22 -6.26
C LYS A 48 14.69 -16.73 -7.71
N GLN A 49 15.19 -17.57 -8.62
CA GLN A 49 15.29 -17.24 -10.05
C GLN A 49 13.91 -16.94 -10.65
N LEU A 50 12.93 -17.81 -10.42
CA LEU A 50 11.56 -17.63 -10.92
C LEU A 50 10.87 -16.42 -10.28
N LYS A 51 11.12 -16.15 -8.99
CA LYS A 51 10.60 -14.96 -8.31
C LYS A 51 11.20 -13.68 -8.91
N SER A 52 12.51 -13.68 -9.20
CA SER A 52 13.18 -12.55 -9.85
C SER A 52 12.62 -12.32 -11.26
N LYS A 53 12.48 -13.39 -12.05
CA LYS A 53 11.87 -13.33 -13.40
C LYS A 53 10.44 -12.77 -13.35
N TYR A 54 9.61 -13.26 -12.41
CA TYR A 54 8.26 -12.75 -12.22
C TYR A 54 8.24 -11.25 -11.89
N LYS A 55 9.07 -10.82 -10.93
CA LYS A 55 9.18 -9.40 -10.56
C LYS A 55 9.68 -8.55 -11.73
N GLY A 56 10.72 -8.98 -12.45
CA GLY A 56 11.27 -8.25 -13.59
C GLY A 56 10.28 -8.13 -14.76
N ILE A 57 9.33 -9.04 -14.90
CA ILE A 57 8.24 -8.91 -15.88
C ILE A 57 7.14 -7.98 -15.36
N CYS A 58 6.76 -8.10 -14.10
CA CYS A 58 5.56 -7.47 -13.56
C CYS A 58 5.75 -6.13 -12.87
N HIS A 59 6.97 -5.77 -12.48
CA HIS A 59 7.26 -4.55 -11.70
C HIS A 59 8.08 -3.55 -12.50
N THR A 60 8.61 -3.95 -13.66
CA THR A 60 9.38 -3.07 -14.52
C THR A 60 8.45 -2.06 -15.18
N VAL A 61 8.73 -0.78 -14.94
CA VAL A 61 8.08 0.33 -15.61
C VAL A 61 8.86 0.65 -16.88
N ARG A 62 8.17 1.07 -17.94
CA ARG A 62 8.79 1.43 -19.22
C ARG A 62 9.83 2.54 -19.06
N GLU A 63 10.95 2.40 -19.77
CA GLU A 63 12.09 3.35 -19.75
C GLU A 63 12.26 4.10 -21.08
N ASP A 64 11.28 3.97 -21.98
CA ASP A 64 11.26 4.62 -23.30
C ASP A 64 10.82 6.10 -23.27
N GLY A 65 10.91 6.74 -22.10
CA GLY A 65 10.60 8.16 -21.89
C GLY A 65 9.12 8.48 -21.64
N ALA A 66 8.19 7.53 -21.80
CA ALA A 66 6.78 7.82 -21.54
C ALA A 66 6.43 7.80 -20.04
N TYR A 67 7.13 7.01 -19.22
CA TYR A 67 7.04 7.13 -17.77
C TYR A 67 8.04 8.17 -17.30
N ILE A 68 7.51 9.35 -16.96
CA ILE A 68 8.30 10.43 -16.38
C ILE A 68 8.32 10.23 -14.86
N GLU A 69 9.49 9.97 -14.30
CA GLU A 69 9.70 9.94 -12.86
C GLU A 69 9.56 11.36 -12.30
N ALA A 70 8.61 11.55 -11.41
CA ALA A 70 8.52 12.73 -10.56
C ALA A 70 9.39 12.51 -9.31
N GLY A 71 9.77 13.58 -8.62
CA GLY A 71 10.40 13.46 -7.30
C GLY A 71 9.42 12.96 -6.24
N GLU A 72 9.88 12.82 -5.00
CA GLU A 72 9.06 12.38 -3.84
C GLU A 72 7.94 13.36 -3.43
N ASN A 73 7.82 14.50 -4.12
CA ASN A 73 6.78 15.48 -3.85
C ASN A 73 5.57 15.26 -4.78
N ASP A 74 4.57 14.55 -4.27
CA ASP A 74 3.34 14.22 -5.01
C ASP A 74 2.56 15.47 -5.48
N ASN A 75 2.70 16.64 -4.82
CA ASN A 75 2.10 17.88 -5.33
C ASN A 75 2.60 18.24 -6.74
N LEU A 76 3.85 17.91 -7.08
CA LEU A 76 4.39 18.13 -8.42
C LEU A 76 3.74 17.19 -9.45
N ILE A 77 3.28 16.01 -9.03
CA ILE A 77 2.53 15.10 -9.89
C ILE A 77 1.16 15.70 -10.18
N VAL A 78 0.45 16.16 -9.15
CA VAL A 78 -0.86 16.82 -9.29
C VAL A 78 -0.79 18.04 -10.21
N GLN A 79 0.18 18.94 -10.01
CA GLN A 79 0.37 20.13 -10.85
C GLN A 79 0.61 19.78 -12.33
N LYS A 80 1.36 18.70 -12.60
CA LYS A 80 1.61 18.23 -13.97
C LYS A 80 0.38 17.61 -14.62
N LEU A 81 -0.50 16.99 -13.83
CA LEU A 81 -1.77 16.45 -14.32
C LEU A 81 -2.77 17.56 -14.64
N ASP A 82 -2.88 18.55 -13.74
CA ASP A 82 -3.72 19.73 -13.95
C ASP A 82 -3.32 20.48 -15.25
N ALA A 83 -2.02 20.61 -15.50
CA ALA A 83 -1.51 21.22 -16.73
C ALA A 83 -1.63 20.34 -18.00
N ASN A 84 -1.88 19.03 -17.86
CA ASN A 84 -1.93 18.11 -19.00
C ASN A 84 -3.07 17.08 -18.85
N PRO A 85 -4.25 17.34 -19.44
CA PRO A 85 -5.42 16.47 -19.31
C PRO A 85 -5.26 15.09 -19.98
N ASN A 86 -4.22 14.89 -20.80
CA ASN A 86 -3.93 13.60 -21.44
C ASN A 86 -2.97 12.73 -20.60
N ALA A 87 -2.48 13.23 -19.48
CA ALA A 87 -1.52 12.51 -18.64
C ALA A 87 -2.22 11.61 -17.61
N VAL A 88 -1.56 10.49 -17.29
CA VAL A 88 -1.93 9.62 -16.17
C VAL A 88 -0.84 9.68 -15.11
N GLY A 89 -1.25 9.85 -13.86
CA GLY A 89 -0.36 9.96 -12.70
C GLY A 89 -0.60 8.87 -11.67
N VAL A 90 0.45 8.52 -10.94
CA VAL A 90 0.40 7.64 -9.77
C VAL A 90 0.88 8.47 -8.58
N PHE A 91 0.08 8.58 -7.53
CA PHE A 91 0.38 9.37 -6.32
C PHE A 91 -0.54 8.94 -5.17
N GLY A 92 -0.26 9.37 -3.93
CA GLY A 92 -1.04 9.00 -2.75
C GLY A 92 -2.48 9.53 -2.77
N PHE A 93 -3.41 8.80 -2.13
CA PHE A 93 -4.84 9.17 -2.10
C PHE A 93 -5.12 10.53 -1.45
N SER A 94 -4.38 10.92 -0.41
CA SER A 94 -4.57 12.21 0.26
C SER A 94 -4.44 13.40 -0.70
N PHE A 95 -3.49 13.34 -1.63
CA PHE A 95 -3.30 14.38 -2.64
C PHE A 95 -4.42 14.40 -3.68
N LEU A 96 -5.08 13.25 -3.93
CA LEU A 96 -6.28 13.21 -4.76
C LEU A 96 -7.43 13.89 -4.03
N ASP A 97 -7.65 13.53 -2.76
CA ASP A 97 -8.73 14.08 -1.92
C ASP A 97 -8.63 15.61 -1.78
N GLU A 98 -7.42 16.14 -1.57
CA GLU A 98 -7.14 17.58 -1.50
C GLU A 98 -7.31 18.33 -2.84
N ASN A 99 -7.37 17.63 -3.97
CA ASN A 99 -7.37 18.23 -5.32
C ASN A 99 -8.47 17.65 -6.23
N LEU A 100 -9.59 17.20 -5.66
CA LEU A 100 -10.73 16.65 -6.41
C LEU A 100 -11.36 17.67 -7.38
N ASP A 101 -11.10 18.96 -7.21
CA ASP A 101 -11.49 20.04 -8.12
C ASP A 101 -10.64 20.08 -9.40
N LYS A 102 -9.43 19.48 -9.40
CA LYS A 102 -8.47 19.51 -10.51
C LYS A 102 -8.23 18.16 -11.15
N VAL A 103 -8.18 17.10 -10.35
CA VAL A 103 -7.83 15.76 -10.81
C VAL A 103 -8.90 14.74 -10.44
N GLN A 104 -9.07 13.75 -11.31
CA GLN A 104 -10.02 12.66 -11.13
C GLN A 104 -9.29 11.35 -10.79
N GLY A 105 -9.77 10.66 -9.76
CA GLY A 105 -9.26 9.34 -9.36
C GLY A 105 -9.74 8.23 -10.29
N SER A 106 -8.85 7.32 -10.68
CA SER A 106 -9.16 6.23 -11.60
C SER A 106 -10.12 5.19 -11.00
N THR A 107 -11.20 4.87 -11.72
CA THR A 107 -12.09 3.76 -11.36
C THR A 107 -11.42 2.43 -11.69
N ILE A 108 -11.28 1.55 -10.71
CA ILE A 108 -10.65 0.23 -10.89
C ILE A 108 -11.70 -0.85 -10.60
N ASN A 109 -11.95 -1.73 -11.58
CA ASN A 109 -12.97 -2.78 -11.50
C ASN A 109 -14.37 -2.24 -11.13
N GLY A 110 -14.72 -1.03 -11.57
CA GLY A 110 -16.00 -0.39 -11.26
C GLY A 110 -16.08 0.30 -9.89
N VAL A 111 -15.00 0.28 -9.10
CA VAL A 111 -14.93 0.93 -7.78
C VAL A 111 -14.09 2.21 -7.88
N ASN A 112 -14.61 3.32 -7.36
CA ASN A 112 -13.90 4.59 -7.29
C ASN A 112 -13.01 4.67 -6.05
N PRO A 113 -11.90 5.40 -6.07
CA PRO A 113 -11.08 5.64 -4.89
C PRO A 113 -11.79 6.66 -3.99
N LYS A 114 -12.51 6.17 -2.98
CA LYS A 114 -13.11 6.97 -1.92
C LYS A 114 -12.64 6.49 -0.56
N PHE A 115 -12.74 7.35 0.45
CA PHE A 115 -12.43 6.99 1.83
C PHE A 115 -13.10 5.69 2.25
N GLU A 116 -14.41 5.54 2.01
CA GLU A 116 -15.19 4.37 2.43
C GLU A 116 -14.70 3.11 1.71
N THR A 117 -14.55 3.19 0.38
CA THR A 117 -14.12 2.05 -0.45
C THR A 117 -12.68 1.63 -0.19
N ILE A 118 -11.83 2.53 0.31
CA ILE A 118 -10.47 2.19 0.67
C ILE A 118 -10.44 1.59 2.08
N SER A 119 -11.18 2.19 3.02
CA SER A 119 -11.29 1.72 4.42
C SER A 119 -11.89 0.32 4.51
N ASP A 120 -12.91 0.00 3.68
CA ASP A 120 -13.53 -1.33 3.63
C ASP A 120 -12.80 -2.34 2.73
N GLY A 121 -11.75 -1.89 2.03
CA GLY A 121 -10.92 -2.72 1.14
C GLY A 121 -11.55 -3.06 -0.22
N SER A 122 -12.70 -2.49 -0.58
CA SER A 122 -13.35 -2.74 -1.87
C SER A 122 -12.62 -2.07 -3.06
N TYR A 123 -11.93 -0.95 -2.83
CA TYR A 123 -11.05 -0.34 -3.82
C TYR A 123 -9.72 -1.12 -3.87
N PRO A 124 -9.38 -1.77 -5.00
CA PRO A 124 -8.37 -2.82 -5.02
C PRO A 124 -6.92 -2.33 -5.00
N ILE A 125 -6.68 -1.02 -5.18
CA ILE A 125 -5.35 -0.41 -5.20
C ILE A 125 -5.13 0.35 -3.89
N SER A 126 -5.38 -0.33 -2.78
CA SER A 126 -5.06 0.10 -1.42
C SER A 126 -4.45 -1.06 -0.64
N ARG A 127 -3.78 -0.77 0.47
CA ARG A 127 -3.30 -1.82 1.39
C ARG A 127 -3.33 -1.31 2.82
N PRO A 128 -3.64 -2.19 3.79
CA PRO A 128 -3.51 -1.85 5.20
C PRO A 128 -2.03 -1.63 5.56
N LEU A 129 -1.79 -0.68 6.46
CA LEU A 129 -0.49 -0.47 7.09
C LEU A 129 -0.49 -1.14 8.46
N TYR A 130 0.54 -1.94 8.72
CA TYR A 130 0.66 -2.70 9.96
C TYR A 130 1.72 -2.09 10.86
N PHE A 131 1.35 -1.89 12.12
CA PHE A 131 2.26 -1.54 13.20
C PHE A 131 2.55 -2.79 14.04
N TYR A 132 3.78 -3.31 13.97
CA TYR A 132 4.17 -4.55 14.66
C TYR A 132 4.95 -4.26 15.94
N VAL A 133 4.49 -4.84 17.05
CA VAL A 133 5.19 -4.75 18.34
C VAL A 133 5.51 -6.13 18.87
N LYS A 134 6.77 -6.32 19.29
CA LYS A 134 7.19 -7.54 19.97
C LYS A 134 6.70 -7.50 21.41
N LYS A 135 5.75 -8.37 21.77
CA LYS A 135 5.21 -8.48 23.14
C LYS A 135 6.29 -8.59 24.22
N ALA A 136 7.38 -9.31 23.94
CA ALA A 136 8.50 -9.46 24.86
C ALA A 136 9.20 -8.14 25.22
N HIS A 137 9.11 -7.11 24.36
CA HIS A 137 9.79 -5.83 24.56
C HIS A 137 8.94 -4.81 25.33
N VAL A 138 7.61 -4.98 25.37
CA VAL A 138 6.70 -3.98 25.93
C VAL A 138 6.97 -3.70 27.41
N LYS A 139 7.39 -4.72 28.18
CA LYS A 139 7.65 -4.60 29.62
C LYS A 139 9.11 -4.30 30.00
N VAL A 140 10.02 -4.31 29.03
CA VAL A 140 11.47 -4.24 29.30
C VAL A 140 12.17 -3.10 28.58
N VAL A 141 11.61 -2.61 27.47
CA VAL A 141 12.13 -1.44 26.76
C VAL A 141 11.29 -0.23 27.18
N PRO A 142 11.88 0.75 27.88
CA PRO A 142 11.17 1.96 28.28
C PRO A 142 10.51 2.67 27.10
N GLY A 143 9.28 3.16 27.29
CA GLY A 143 8.55 3.92 26.27
C GLY A 143 7.77 3.08 25.26
N VAL A 144 8.01 1.76 25.16
CA VAL A 144 7.29 0.92 24.17
C VAL A 144 5.82 0.78 24.54
N HIS A 145 5.49 0.62 25.82
CA HIS A 145 4.09 0.54 26.27
C HIS A 145 3.34 1.84 25.96
N GLU A 146 3.92 2.97 26.36
CA GLU A 146 3.37 4.30 26.16
C GLU A 146 3.24 4.64 24.67
N PHE A 147 4.21 4.22 23.85
CA PHE A 147 4.15 4.40 22.41
C PHE A 147 3.03 3.56 21.76
N VAL A 148 2.82 2.32 22.21
CA VAL A 148 1.71 1.47 21.74
C VAL A 148 0.36 2.09 22.10
N GLU A 149 0.19 2.52 23.34
CA GLU A 149 -1.05 3.19 23.79
C GLU A 149 -1.29 4.49 23.03
N SER A 150 -0.26 5.32 22.85
CA SER A 150 -0.35 6.57 22.10
C SER A 150 -0.69 6.32 20.63
N PHE A 151 -0.02 5.37 19.97
CA PHE A 151 -0.24 5.05 18.56
C PHE A 151 -1.64 4.49 18.30
N THR A 152 -2.23 3.80 19.28
CA THR A 152 -3.57 3.20 19.19
C THR A 152 -4.66 4.01 19.89
N SER A 153 -4.38 5.28 20.20
CA SER A 153 -5.37 6.20 20.75
C SER A 153 -6.25 6.82 19.65
N ASP A 154 -7.48 7.21 19.99
CA ASP A 154 -8.39 7.86 19.04
C ASP A 154 -7.81 9.17 18.49
N SER A 155 -7.05 9.93 19.29
CA SER A 155 -6.36 11.14 18.84
C SER A 155 -5.26 10.91 17.80
N THR A 156 -4.80 9.66 17.64
CA THR A 156 -3.75 9.30 16.69
C THR A 156 -4.32 8.73 15.41
N TYR A 157 -5.06 7.62 15.49
CA TYR A 157 -5.52 6.84 14.34
C TYR A 157 -7.05 6.69 14.25
N GLY A 158 -7.78 7.44 15.09
CA GLY A 158 -9.23 7.55 15.02
C GLY A 158 -9.67 8.39 13.82
N ASP A 159 -10.97 8.55 13.64
CA ASP A 159 -11.52 9.26 12.48
C ASP A 159 -10.97 10.69 12.38
N ASP A 160 -10.92 11.39 13.52
CA ASP A 160 -10.38 12.75 13.66
C ASP A 160 -8.94 12.77 14.23
N GLY A 161 -8.21 11.64 14.16
CA GLY A 161 -6.84 11.56 14.67
C GLY A 161 -5.84 12.25 13.75
N TYR A 162 -4.68 12.65 14.30
CA TYR A 162 -3.68 13.37 13.50
C TYR A 162 -3.13 12.57 12.32
N LEU A 163 -3.24 11.22 12.30
CA LEU A 163 -2.84 10.44 11.14
C LEU A 163 -3.82 10.60 9.97
N SER A 164 -5.10 10.82 10.23
CA SER A 164 -6.10 11.18 9.21
C SER A 164 -5.75 12.51 8.56
N GLU A 165 -5.41 13.52 9.36
CA GLU A 165 -4.92 14.82 8.88
C GLU A 165 -3.63 14.71 8.06
N ARG A 166 -2.85 13.64 8.26
CA ARG A 166 -1.63 13.33 7.51
C ARG A 166 -1.87 12.39 6.33
N GLY A 167 -3.13 12.15 5.98
CA GLY A 167 -3.51 11.42 4.78
C GLY A 167 -3.60 9.90 4.94
N LEU A 168 -3.58 9.36 6.17
CA LEU A 168 -3.95 7.98 6.41
C LEU A 168 -5.47 7.84 6.44
N ILE A 169 -5.96 6.64 6.11
CA ILE A 169 -7.38 6.33 6.15
C ILE A 169 -7.62 5.45 7.39
N PRO A 170 -8.35 5.95 8.39
CA PRO A 170 -8.80 5.17 9.53
C PRO A 170 -9.46 3.86 9.13
N MET A 171 -9.14 2.81 9.89
CA MET A 171 -9.85 1.54 9.83
C MET A 171 -11.30 1.72 10.29
N PRO A 172 -12.24 0.87 9.82
CA PRO A 172 -13.61 0.87 10.30
C PRO A 172 -13.69 0.77 11.82
N LYS A 173 -14.67 1.45 12.42
CA LYS A 173 -14.79 1.61 13.89
C LYS A 173 -14.68 0.30 14.68
N GLU A 174 -15.35 -0.76 14.21
CA GLU A 174 -15.33 -2.07 14.89
C GLU A 174 -13.94 -2.72 14.84
N GLU A 175 -13.30 -2.71 13.68
CA GLU A 175 -11.95 -3.23 13.49
C GLU A 175 -10.93 -2.41 14.30
N ARG A 176 -11.03 -1.09 14.27
CA ARG A 176 -10.19 -0.19 15.07
C ARG A 176 -10.31 -0.49 16.56
N ALA A 177 -11.52 -0.62 17.09
CA ALA A 177 -11.76 -0.95 18.49
C ALA A 177 -11.16 -2.32 18.89
N ALA A 178 -11.26 -3.32 18.00
CA ALA A 178 -10.64 -4.62 18.21
C ALA A 178 -9.11 -4.51 18.31
N PHE A 179 -8.48 -3.74 17.42
CA PHE A 179 -7.02 -3.51 17.47
C PHE A 179 -6.59 -2.63 18.65
N THR A 180 -7.37 -1.62 19.05
CA THR A 180 -7.11 -0.85 20.29
C THR A 180 -7.07 -1.79 21.50
N LYS A 181 -8.07 -2.67 21.61
CA LYS A 181 -8.14 -3.65 22.70
C LYS A 181 -6.96 -4.62 22.65
N ALA A 182 -6.66 -5.17 21.48
CA ALA A 182 -5.54 -6.08 21.28
C ALA A 182 -4.19 -5.44 21.66
N ALA A 183 -3.99 -4.17 21.34
CA ALA A 183 -2.79 -3.42 21.70
C ALA A 183 -2.67 -3.23 23.22
N LYS A 184 -3.75 -2.84 23.90
CA LYS A 184 -3.78 -2.66 25.37
C LYS A 184 -3.59 -3.98 26.13
N GLU A 185 -4.23 -5.05 25.67
CA GLU A 185 -4.17 -6.37 26.31
C GLU A 185 -2.97 -7.22 25.84
N LEU A 186 -2.15 -6.69 24.91
CA LEU A 186 -1.03 -7.38 24.29
C LEU A 186 -1.41 -8.76 23.74
N ILE A 187 -2.53 -8.81 23.02
CA ILE A 187 -3.04 -10.02 22.36
C ILE A 187 -2.15 -10.30 21.14
N PRO A 188 -1.47 -11.47 21.07
CA PRO A 188 -0.68 -11.81 19.91
C PRO A 188 -1.55 -11.96 18.67
N LEU A 189 -1.08 -11.41 17.55
CA LEU A 189 -1.67 -11.63 16.23
C LEU A 189 -1.45 -13.09 15.80
N SER A 190 -2.51 -13.90 15.80
CA SER A 190 -2.46 -15.33 15.46
C SER A 190 -2.56 -15.60 13.96
N SER A 191 -3.23 -14.71 13.21
CA SER A 191 -3.35 -14.75 11.75
C SER A 191 -3.73 -13.38 11.19
N LEU A 192 -3.36 -13.14 9.93
CA LEU A 192 -3.80 -12.03 9.08
C LEU A 192 -4.75 -12.56 8.01
#